data_AF-A0A5N3VM16-F1
#
_entry.id   AF-A0A5N3VM16-F1
#
_cell.length_a   1.000
_cell.length_b   1.000
_cell.length_c   1.000
_cell.angle_alpha   90.00
_cell.angle_beta   90.00
_cell.angle_gamma   90.00
#
_symmetry.space_group_name_H-M   'P 1'
#
loop_
_entity.id
_entity.type
_entity.pdbx_description
1 polymer ?
#
loop_
_entity_poly.entity_id
_entity_poly.type
_entity_poly.pdbx_seq_one_letter_code
_entity_poly.pdbx_strand_id
1 'polypeptide(L)'
;MNTYSLTPTALQHRSPKANLKGHLERFPRHVNSNSKHVGSSSLTKNQTLALCFGSLDSKLGQFCCIGKRLQVKSMILTLLLLHSILDEVVFKLLLTLSSVIRGTATKLLLLMAESHQEILILLRLSACYKGLRSLLNKQEPGTEFSQELRQLIGLLSPKAYQEVKDQKRHKAACLIQAYWKGFQTRKRLKKLPSAVITLQRSFRSKRTKMLMKLSRQKKEEDHRLQLQIQRQRAMRLSREIRLSMLEIVHPGQVEKHNREIEEKSALIIQKHWKGYRERKNFRQQRPSLTEYKAAVILQRATLKFLAKCHKKKKLFAPWPRLRELTDARRIELKQQVDDYIRRHPGSQISDVTSKELHSQAQERLQHYFMGRALEERAQQHREALMAQISTSIEQLMKAPSLKEAEGKDPELFLSRSRPVAAKAKQAHLTTLKHIQAPWWKKLGEEAGDDIDVPKDELSVELGILFIGGTKPP
;
A
#
# COMPACT_ATOMS: atom_id res chain seq x y z
N MET A 1 -79.02 -41.95 21.29
CA MET A 1 -79.46 -40.95 22.29
C MET A 1 -78.24 -40.50 23.08
N ASN A 2 -78.12 -39.18 23.25
CA ASN A 2 -77.09 -38.40 23.96
C ASN A 2 -75.65 -38.46 23.43
N THR A 3 -75.38 -37.46 22.60
CA THR A 3 -74.11 -36.96 22.08
C THR A 3 -73.32 -36.19 23.14
N TYR A 4 -72.04 -36.52 23.34
CA TYR A 4 -71.02 -35.56 23.80
C TYR A 4 -69.71 -35.79 23.05
N SER A 5 -69.53 -35.01 22.00
CA SER A 5 -68.27 -34.77 21.30
C SER A 5 -67.42 -33.80 22.11
N LEU A 6 -66.26 -34.23 22.61
CA LEU A 6 -65.24 -33.34 23.16
C LEU A 6 -64.04 -33.29 22.20
N THR A 7 -63.89 -32.12 21.61
CA THR A 7 -62.79 -31.67 20.76
C THR A 7 -61.49 -31.50 21.55
N PRO A 8 -60.31 -31.75 20.96
CA PRO A 8 -59.04 -31.35 21.56
C PRO A 8 -58.74 -29.89 21.19
N THR A 9 -58.82 -29.02 22.18
CA THR A 9 -58.44 -27.61 22.13
C THR A 9 -56.94 -27.47 21.89
N ALA A 10 -56.59 -26.81 20.78
CA ALA A 10 -55.24 -26.40 20.45
C ALA A 10 -54.74 -25.34 21.46
N LEU A 11 -53.89 -25.74 22.40
CA LEU A 11 -53.14 -24.82 23.24
C LEU A 11 -51.94 -24.26 22.45
N GLN A 12 -52.17 -23.09 21.85
CA GLN A 12 -51.14 -22.18 21.36
C GLN A 12 -50.24 -21.74 22.53
N HIS A 13 -49.05 -22.34 22.65
CA HIS A 13 -47.99 -21.73 23.44
C HIS A 13 -47.36 -20.58 22.63
N ARG A 14 -47.59 -19.36 23.13
CA ARG A 14 -47.03 -18.09 22.68
C ARG A 14 -45.50 -18.13 22.64
N SER A 15 -44.94 -18.01 21.44
CA SER A 15 -43.61 -17.42 21.24
C SER A 15 -43.67 -15.92 21.53
N PRO A 16 -42.72 -15.32 22.26
CA PRO A 16 -42.57 -13.87 22.24
C PRO A 16 -41.93 -13.46 20.91
N LYS A 17 -42.76 -12.96 19.98
CA LYS A 17 -42.32 -12.14 18.86
C LYS A 17 -41.91 -10.77 19.41
N ALA A 18 -40.60 -10.54 19.59
CA ALA A 18 -40.07 -9.19 19.68
C ALA A 18 -40.14 -8.56 18.28
N ASN A 19 -41.15 -7.74 18.04
CA ASN A 19 -41.31 -7.01 16.78
C ASN A 19 -40.56 -5.67 16.89
N LEU A 20 -39.63 -5.46 15.96
CA LEU A 20 -39.09 -4.15 15.63
C LEU A 20 -40.19 -3.27 15.02
N LYS A 21 -40.39 -2.09 15.61
CA LYS A 21 -40.78 -0.79 15.02
C LYS A 21 -41.00 0.12 16.23
N GLY A 22 -40.12 1.05 16.56
CA GLY A 22 -39.70 2.17 15.73
C GLY A 22 -40.27 3.43 16.38
N HIS A 23 -39.50 4.03 17.29
CA HIS A 23 -39.70 5.42 17.69
C HIS A 23 -38.36 6.13 17.63
N LEU A 24 -38.21 6.96 16.59
CA LEU A 24 -37.31 8.11 16.63
C LEU A 24 -37.82 9.01 17.74
N GLU A 25 -37.07 9.14 18.82
CA GLU A 25 -37.14 10.32 19.67
C GLU A 25 -35.77 10.97 19.73
N ARG A 26 -35.71 12.14 19.08
CA ARG A 26 -34.71 13.17 19.28
C ARG A 26 -34.72 13.54 20.75
N PHE A 27 -33.59 13.36 21.44
CA PHE A 27 -33.31 14.14 22.65
C PHE A 27 -32.23 15.19 22.37
N PRO A 28 -32.32 16.34 23.05
CA PRO A 28 -32.07 17.63 22.46
C PRO A 28 -30.66 18.16 22.73
N ARG A 29 -30.30 19.14 21.90
CA ARG A 29 -29.18 20.06 22.11
C ARG A 29 -29.38 20.78 23.45
N HIS A 30 -28.50 20.54 24.41
CA HIS A 30 -28.22 21.55 25.43
C HIS A 30 -27.16 22.51 24.89
N VAL A 31 -27.66 23.58 24.29
CA VAL A 31 -26.97 24.86 24.24
C VAL A 31 -27.14 25.44 25.64
N ASN A 32 -26.04 25.70 26.34
CA ASN A 32 -26.05 26.67 27.43
C ASN A 32 -25.15 27.83 27.01
N SER A 33 -25.83 28.88 26.55
CA SER A 33 -25.32 30.20 26.27
C SER A 33 -25.13 30.94 27.59
N ASN A 34 -23.93 31.46 27.84
CA ASN A 34 -23.71 32.63 28.70
C ASN A 34 -22.46 33.37 28.21
N SER A 35 -22.66 34.43 27.43
CA SER A 35 -22.17 35.77 27.77
C SER A 35 -22.61 36.76 26.68
N LYS A 36 -23.46 37.71 27.09
CA LYS A 36 -23.74 38.96 26.40
C LYS A 36 -22.57 39.92 26.67
N HIS A 37 -22.10 40.66 25.67
CA HIS A 37 -22.25 42.12 25.56
C HIS A 37 -21.18 42.79 24.66
N VAL A 38 -21.66 43.76 23.87
CA VAL A 38 -20.96 44.84 23.16
C VAL A 38 -20.15 44.37 21.95
N GLY A 39 -20.25 44.92 20.74
CA GLY A 39 -20.85 46.14 20.22
C GLY A 39 -20.12 46.41 18.91
N SER A 40 -20.88 46.84 17.92
CA SER A 40 -20.50 47.10 16.54
C SER A 40 -19.38 48.15 16.36
N SER A 41 -18.76 48.07 15.18
CA SER A 41 -18.09 49.14 14.42
C SER A 41 -16.79 49.75 14.97
N SER A 42 -15.66 49.29 14.42
CA SER A 42 -14.51 50.16 14.09
C SER A 42 -13.64 49.52 13.00
N LEU A 43 -14.12 49.59 11.76
CA LEU A 43 -13.20 49.76 10.63
C LEU A 43 -12.54 51.12 10.85
N THR A 44 -11.27 51.14 11.27
CA THR A 44 -10.27 52.22 11.05
C THR A 44 -9.14 52.07 12.06
N LYS A 45 -8.03 51.49 11.61
CA LYS A 45 -6.66 51.62 12.14
C LYS A 45 -5.73 50.76 11.27
N ASN A 46 -6.17 49.56 10.90
CA ASN A 46 -5.36 48.64 10.11
C ASN A 46 -5.29 49.01 8.61
N GLN A 47 -6.33 49.64 8.04
CA GLN A 47 -6.29 50.13 6.65
C GLN A 47 -5.52 51.45 6.50
N THR A 48 -5.55 52.33 7.50
CA THR A 48 -4.74 53.57 7.51
C THR A 48 -3.27 53.26 7.74
N LEU A 49 -2.94 52.26 8.59
CA LEU A 49 -1.57 51.77 8.73
C LEU A 49 -1.07 51.14 7.42
N ALA A 50 -1.87 50.36 6.70
CA ALA A 50 -1.47 49.78 5.42
C ALA A 50 -1.15 50.84 4.34
N LEU A 51 -1.90 51.95 4.30
CA LEU A 51 -1.62 53.06 3.37
C LEU A 51 -0.40 53.90 3.80
N CYS A 52 -0.17 54.08 5.10
CA CYS A 52 1.03 54.74 5.61
C CYS A 52 2.30 53.89 5.42
N PHE A 53 2.22 52.57 5.62
CA PHE A 53 3.32 51.64 5.36
C PHE A 53 3.65 51.54 3.86
N GLY A 54 2.64 51.53 2.98
CA GLY A 54 2.88 51.57 1.54
C GLY A 54 3.54 52.88 1.04
N SER A 55 3.21 54.02 1.66
CA SER A 55 3.84 55.31 1.34
C SER A 55 5.29 55.40 1.87
N LEU A 56 5.55 54.87 3.07
CA LEU A 56 6.90 54.74 3.63
C LEU A 56 7.77 53.77 2.83
N ASP A 57 7.24 52.63 2.38
CA ASP A 57 7.97 51.65 1.56
C ASP A 57 8.28 52.16 0.16
N SER A 58 7.39 52.97 -0.44
CA SER A 58 7.68 53.61 -1.74
C SER A 58 8.75 54.70 -1.63
N LYS A 59 8.75 55.49 -0.54
CA LYS A 59 9.79 56.49 -0.26
C LYS A 59 11.12 55.82 0.14
N LEU A 60 11.10 54.78 0.97
CA LEU A 60 12.28 53.95 1.29
C LEU A 60 12.83 53.24 0.06
N GLY A 61 11.96 52.79 -0.86
CA GLY A 61 12.33 52.25 -2.16
C GLY A 61 13.00 53.29 -3.06
N GLN A 62 12.51 54.53 -3.09
CA GLN A 62 13.15 55.63 -3.84
C GLN A 62 14.49 56.06 -3.22
N PHE A 63 14.59 56.17 -1.88
CA PHE A 63 15.87 56.43 -1.20
C PHE A 63 16.87 55.26 -1.36
N CYS A 64 16.40 54.02 -1.38
CA CYS A 64 17.23 52.84 -1.68
C CYS A 64 17.70 52.84 -3.15
N CYS A 65 16.88 53.28 -4.09
CA CYS A 65 17.24 53.39 -5.51
C CYS A 65 18.18 54.56 -5.79
N ILE A 66 18.01 55.70 -5.11
CA ILE A 66 18.93 56.86 -5.18
C ILE A 66 20.24 56.52 -4.49
N GLY A 67 20.20 55.88 -3.31
CA GLY A 67 21.35 55.32 -2.61
C GLY A 67 22.10 54.30 -3.46
N LYS A 68 21.40 53.35 -4.10
CA LYS A 68 22.01 52.39 -5.04
C LYS A 68 22.55 53.08 -6.30
N ARG A 69 21.93 54.13 -6.85
CA ARG A 69 22.49 54.86 -8.01
C ARG A 69 23.70 55.72 -7.66
N LEU A 70 23.72 56.36 -6.49
CA LEU A 70 24.88 57.10 -5.98
C LEU A 70 26.01 56.15 -5.57
N GLN A 71 25.68 55.01 -4.95
CA GLN A 71 26.63 53.96 -4.60
C GLN A 71 27.15 53.24 -5.85
N VAL A 72 26.34 53.07 -6.90
CA VAL A 72 26.78 52.54 -8.20
C VAL A 72 27.61 53.57 -8.97
N LYS A 73 27.27 54.87 -8.97
CA LYS A 73 28.13 55.91 -9.58
C LYS A 73 29.45 56.09 -8.82
N SER A 74 29.42 56.06 -7.50
CA SER A 74 30.61 56.04 -6.62
C SER A 74 31.44 54.78 -6.87
N MET A 75 30.81 53.61 -6.95
CA MET A 75 31.47 52.33 -7.23
C MET A 75 32.04 52.25 -8.65
N ILE A 76 31.37 52.85 -9.65
CA ILE A 76 31.87 52.95 -11.03
C ILE A 76 33.04 53.94 -11.09
N LEU A 77 32.97 55.07 -10.39
CA LEU A 77 34.05 56.04 -10.32
C LEU A 77 35.27 55.44 -9.60
N THR A 78 35.07 54.70 -8.50
CA THR A 78 36.15 53.98 -7.82
C THR A 78 36.69 52.84 -8.67
N LEU A 79 35.86 52.12 -9.43
CA LEU A 79 36.30 51.13 -10.42
C LEU A 79 37.14 51.76 -11.53
N LEU A 80 36.74 52.91 -12.09
CA LEU A 80 37.50 53.61 -13.13
C LEU A 80 38.84 54.13 -12.61
N LEU A 81 38.86 54.69 -11.40
CA LEU A 81 40.09 55.15 -10.75
C LEU A 81 41.02 53.98 -10.44
N LEU A 82 40.46 52.86 -9.98
CA LEU A 82 41.19 51.62 -9.71
C LEU A 82 41.79 51.04 -10.99
N HIS A 83 41.08 51.04 -12.12
CA HIS A 83 41.63 50.63 -13.42
C HIS A 83 42.76 51.56 -13.87
N SER A 84 42.64 52.88 -13.69
CA SER A 84 43.71 53.83 -14.05
C SER A 84 44.99 53.58 -13.22
N ILE A 85 44.85 53.37 -11.91
CA ILE A 85 45.98 53.03 -11.04
C ILE A 85 46.59 51.68 -11.44
N LEU A 86 45.75 50.69 -11.73
CA LEU A 86 46.20 49.35 -12.10
C LEU A 86 46.87 49.33 -13.48
N ASP A 87 46.34 50.10 -14.44
CA ASP A 87 46.92 50.32 -15.76
C ASP A 87 48.27 51.02 -15.67
N GLU A 88 48.40 52.07 -14.86
CA GLU A 88 49.68 52.77 -14.67
C GLU A 88 50.71 51.83 -14.02
N VAL A 89 50.33 51.06 -13.00
CA VAL A 89 51.25 50.12 -12.34
C VAL A 89 51.63 48.96 -13.27
N VAL A 90 50.69 48.43 -14.07
CA VAL A 90 50.95 47.40 -15.09
C VAL A 90 51.80 47.95 -16.24
N PHE A 91 51.60 49.21 -16.64
CA PHE A 91 52.39 49.92 -17.64
C PHE A 91 53.83 50.09 -17.15
N LYS A 92 54.03 50.57 -15.91
CA LYS A 92 55.36 50.69 -15.29
C LYS A 92 56.03 49.33 -15.13
N LEU A 93 55.27 48.26 -14.89
CA LEU A 93 55.78 46.90 -14.81
C LEU A 93 56.27 46.36 -16.18
N LEU A 94 55.57 46.67 -17.27
CA LEU A 94 55.83 46.10 -18.59
C LEU A 94 56.82 46.91 -19.45
N LEU A 95 56.83 48.24 -19.35
CA LEU A 95 57.57 49.11 -20.28
C LEU A 95 58.77 49.83 -19.68
N THR A 96 58.98 49.77 -18.36
CA THR A 96 60.12 50.43 -17.71
C THR A 96 61.39 49.58 -17.80
N LEU A 97 62.49 50.18 -18.25
CA LEU A 97 63.81 49.53 -18.41
C LEU A 97 64.58 49.37 -17.09
N SER A 98 64.19 50.06 -16.02
CA SER A 98 64.84 49.96 -14.72
C SER A 98 64.28 48.79 -13.89
N SER A 99 65.19 47.94 -13.41
CA SER A 99 64.84 46.76 -12.60
C SER A 99 64.15 47.11 -11.28
N VAL A 100 64.59 48.19 -10.63
CA VAL A 100 64.07 48.63 -9.32
C VAL A 100 62.59 49.03 -9.40
N ILE A 101 62.19 49.74 -10.46
CA ILE A 101 60.80 50.19 -10.66
C ILE A 101 59.88 49.00 -11.00
N ARG A 102 60.40 48.01 -11.73
CA ARG A 102 59.68 46.77 -12.04
C ARG A 102 59.40 45.96 -10.77
N GLY A 103 60.41 45.83 -9.90
CA GLY A 103 60.30 45.13 -8.62
C GLY A 103 59.31 45.78 -7.65
N THR A 104 59.31 47.12 -7.54
CA THR A 104 58.34 47.84 -6.70
C THR A 104 56.92 47.74 -7.26
N ALA A 105 56.74 47.82 -8.59
CA ALA A 105 55.45 47.61 -9.24
C ALA A 105 54.91 46.18 -9.04
N THR A 106 55.76 45.14 -9.10
CA THR A 106 55.34 43.75 -8.80
C THR A 106 54.90 43.59 -7.35
N LYS A 107 55.63 44.18 -6.40
CA LYS A 107 55.31 44.10 -4.97
C LYS A 107 54.01 44.81 -4.66
N LEU A 108 53.80 45.99 -5.25
CA LEU A 108 52.55 46.74 -5.11
C LEU A 108 51.36 45.97 -5.69
N LEU A 109 51.50 45.38 -6.88
CA LEU A 109 50.45 44.53 -7.47
C LEU A 109 50.16 43.28 -6.64
N LEU A 110 51.20 42.65 -6.08
CA LEU A 110 51.06 41.48 -5.22
C LEU A 110 50.31 41.84 -3.92
N LEU A 111 50.69 42.95 -3.26
CA LEU A 111 50.02 43.44 -2.06
C LEU A 111 48.56 43.84 -2.31
N MET A 112 48.27 44.51 -3.43
CA MET A 112 46.91 44.86 -3.83
C MET A 112 46.06 43.61 -4.15
N ALA A 113 46.67 42.61 -4.77
CA ALA A 113 46.03 41.34 -5.06
C ALA A 113 45.73 40.51 -3.80
N GLU A 114 46.66 40.45 -2.85
CA GLU A 114 46.49 39.69 -1.61
C GLU A 114 45.51 40.36 -0.64
N SER A 115 45.47 41.69 -0.60
CA SER A 115 44.58 42.44 0.29
C SER A 115 43.11 42.41 -0.17
N HIS A 116 42.84 42.38 -1.47
CA HIS A 116 41.47 42.48 -2.00
C HIS A 116 41.18 41.46 -3.12
N GLN A 117 40.25 40.52 -2.86
CA GLN A 117 39.84 39.49 -3.82
C GLN A 117 39.21 40.08 -5.09
N GLU A 118 38.59 41.26 -5.02
CA GLU A 118 37.97 41.93 -6.17
C GLU A 118 39.02 42.37 -7.19
N ILE A 119 40.19 42.85 -6.74
CA ILE A 119 41.31 43.27 -7.60
C ILE A 119 41.89 42.05 -8.34
N LEU A 120 42.03 40.92 -7.64
CA LEU A 120 42.41 39.64 -8.24
C LEU A 120 41.42 39.15 -9.31
N ILE A 121 40.12 39.33 -9.08
CA ILE A 121 39.08 38.97 -10.04
C ILE A 121 39.16 39.88 -11.27
N LEU A 122 39.39 41.18 -11.09
CA LEU A 122 39.60 42.13 -12.18
C LEU A 122 40.82 41.77 -13.04
N LEU A 123 41.99 41.54 -12.43
CA LEU A 123 43.23 41.18 -13.13
C LEU A 123 43.12 39.85 -13.91
N ARG A 124 42.24 38.94 -13.48
CA ARG A 124 42.04 37.62 -14.12
C ARG A 124 40.97 37.60 -15.20
N LEU A 125 39.87 38.35 -15.02
CA LEU A 125 38.67 38.23 -15.86
C LEU A 125 38.37 39.46 -16.72
N SER A 126 38.97 40.62 -16.43
CA SER A 126 38.74 41.80 -17.27
C SER A 126 39.35 41.60 -18.66
N ALA A 127 38.65 42.10 -19.67
CA ALA A 127 39.16 42.07 -21.04
C ALA A 127 40.46 42.89 -21.19
N CYS A 128 40.66 43.91 -20.35
CA CYS A 128 41.78 44.85 -20.40
C CYS A 128 43.13 44.21 -20.06
N TYR A 129 43.15 43.20 -19.18
CA TYR A 129 44.38 42.51 -18.77
C TYR A 129 44.52 41.12 -19.41
N LYS A 130 43.74 40.85 -20.46
CA LYS A 130 43.80 39.59 -21.20
C LYS A 130 45.16 39.43 -21.88
N GLY A 131 46.00 38.55 -21.35
CA GLY A 131 47.37 38.33 -21.84
C GLY A 131 48.46 38.88 -20.92
N LEU A 132 48.11 39.59 -19.84
CA LEU A 132 49.07 40.06 -18.83
C LEU A 132 49.93 38.91 -18.28
N ARG A 133 49.30 37.79 -17.93
CA ARG A 133 50.02 36.58 -17.47
C ARG A 133 51.01 36.04 -18.50
N SER A 134 50.65 36.01 -19.78
CA SER A 134 51.55 35.55 -20.84
C SER A 134 52.71 36.52 -21.09
N LEU A 135 52.51 37.82 -20.86
CA LEU A 135 53.56 38.82 -20.94
C LEU A 135 54.52 38.73 -19.75
N LEU A 136 53.99 38.52 -18.55
CA LEU A 136 54.78 38.30 -17.33
C LEU A 136 55.59 37.00 -17.37
N ASN A 137 55.05 35.93 -17.98
CA ASN A 137 55.76 34.67 -18.18
C ASN A 137 56.92 34.77 -19.20
N LYS A 138 56.94 35.78 -20.06
CA LYS A 138 57.98 35.98 -21.10
C LYS A 138 59.16 36.84 -20.62
N GLN A 139 59.07 37.47 -19.45
CA GLN A 139 60.15 38.29 -18.92
C GLN A 139 61.27 37.40 -18.35
N GLU A 140 62.51 37.65 -18.75
CA GLU A 140 63.65 36.82 -18.35
C GLU A 140 63.97 36.92 -16.84
N PRO A 141 64.20 35.80 -16.15
CA PRO A 141 64.46 35.75 -14.71
C PRO A 141 65.94 36.05 -14.42
N GLY A 142 66.32 37.33 -14.52
CA GLY A 142 67.68 37.78 -14.25
C GLY A 142 67.85 38.62 -12.98
N THR A 143 66.82 38.88 -12.17
CA THR A 143 66.91 39.90 -11.12
C THR A 143 66.12 39.59 -9.84
N GLU A 144 66.50 40.25 -8.74
CA GLU A 144 66.10 40.08 -7.34
C GLU A 144 64.58 40.09 -7.03
N PHE A 145 63.71 40.42 -8.00
CA PHE A 145 62.24 40.42 -7.86
C PHE A 145 61.55 39.18 -8.47
N SER A 146 62.32 38.17 -8.89
CA SER A 146 61.80 36.98 -9.58
C SER A 146 60.92 36.07 -8.69
N GLN A 147 60.97 36.23 -7.36
CA GLN A 147 60.15 35.46 -6.42
C GLN A 147 58.74 36.06 -6.32
N GLU A 148 58.64 37.36 -6.16
CA GLU A 148 57.38 38.11 -6.09
C GLU A 148 56.64 38.06 -7.42
N LEU A 149 57.37 38.08 -8.55
CA LEU A 149 56.79 37.88 -9.88
C LEU A 149 56.20 36.48 -10.06
N ARG A 150 56.85 35.42 -9.53
CA ARG A 150 56.32 34.04 -9.54
C ARG A 150 55.08 33.89 -8.66
N GLN A 151 55.06 34.52 -7.49
CA GLN A 151 53.90 34.53 -6.60
C GLN A 151 52.70 35.22 -7.26
N LEU A 152 52.91 36.36 -7.91
CA LEU A 152 51.88 37.07 -8.66
C LEU A 152 51.33 36.22 -9.82
N ILE A 153 52.19 35.53 -10.57
CA ILE A 153 51.78 34.60 -11.64
C ILE A 153 50.96 33.43 -11.10
N GLY A 154 51.33 32.88 -9.94
CA GLY A 154 50.59 31.83 -9.23
C GLY A 154 49.20 32.30 -8.79
N LEU A 155 49.11 33.51 -8.24
CA LEU A 155 47.86 34.18 -7.88
C LEU A 155 47.05 34.66 -9.09
N LEU A 156 47.56 34.65 -10.31
CA LEU A 156 46.77 34.88 -11.52
C LEU A 156 46.26 33.57 -12.16
N SER A 157 46.56 32.41 -11.54
CA SER A 157 46.11 31.09 -12.00
C SER A 157 44.63 30.82 -11.66
N PRO A 158 43.82 30.26 -12.58
CA PRO A 158 42.38 30.00 -12.37
C PRO A 158 42.02 29.07 -11.19
N LYS A 159 42.95 28.23 -10.72
CA LYS A 159 42.69 27.16 -9.73
C LYS A 159 42.16 27.69 -8.39
N ALA A 160 42.76 28.75 -7.84
CA ALA A 160 42.42 29.25 -6.51
C ALA A 160 41.00 29.88 -6.41
N TYR A 161 40.44 30.40 -7.50
CA TYR A 161 39.08 30.97 -7.49
C TYR A 161 38.00 29.90 -7.61
N GLN A 162 38.28 28.87 -8.41
CA GLN A 162 37.37 27.74 -8.60
C GLN A 162 37.13 27.01 -7.27
N GLU A 163 38.19 26.83 -6.47
CA GLU A 163 38.12 26.24 -5.12
C GLU A 163 37.21 27.02 -4.16
N VAL A 164 37.28 28.35 -4.14
CA VAL A 164 36.40 29.19 -3.28
C VAL A 164 34.94 29.10 -3.72
N LYS A 165 34.67 29.06 -5.03
CA LYS A 165 33.31 28.92 -5.57
C LYS A 165 32.73 27.54 -5.28
N ASP A 166 33.56 26.50 -5.39
CA ASP A 166 33.16 25.12 -5.11
C ASP A 166 32.95 24.89 -3.61
N GLN A 167 33.72 25.52 -2.73
CA GLN A 167 33.44 25.55 -1.29
C GLN A 167 32.10 26.21 -0.97
N LYS A 168 31.75 27.33 -1.61
CA LYS A 168 30.44 27.99 -1.42
C LYS A 168 29.29 27.09 -1.88
N ARG A 169 29.45 26.42 -3.02
CA ARG A 169 28.47 25.45 -3.53
C ARG A 169 28.33 24.24 -2.61
N HIS A 170 29.44 23.73 -2.09
CA HIS A 170 29.44 22.63 -1.14
C HIS A 170 28.72 23.01 0.16
N LYS A 171 28.99 24.20 0.72
CA LYS A 171 28.29 24.71 1.91
C LYS A 171 26.79 24.84 1.68
N ALA A 172 26.38 25.39 0.53
CA ALA A 172 24.97 25.48 0.15
C ALA A 172 24.32 24.09 -0.01
N ALA A 173 25.00 23.14 -0.64
CA ALA A 173 24.54 21.77 -0.77
C ALA A 173 24.37 21.10 0.60
N CYS A 174 25.34 21.25 1.50
CA CYS A 174 25.26 20.74 2.87
C CYS A 174 24.07 21.31 3.65
N LEU A 175 23.78 22.61 3.51
CA LEU A 175 22.60 23.24 4.14
C LEU A 175 21.29 22.67 3.59
N ILE A 176 21.16 22.56 2.27
CA ILE A 176 19.97 21.97 1.64
C ILE A 176 19.78 20.52 2.08
N GLN A 177 20.86 19.74 2.10
CA GLN A 177 20.85 18.35 2.55
C GLN A 177 20.46 18.22 4.03
N ALA A 178 20.98 19.08 4.90
CA ALA A 178 20.64 19.11 6.32
C ALA A 178 19.15 19.43 6.53
N TYR A 179 18.63 20.44 5.82
CA TYR A 179 17.21 20.79 5.85
C TYR A 179 16.32 19.65 5.35
N TRP A 180 16.69 19.01 4.24
CA TRP A 180 15.96 17.88 3.68
C TRP A 180 15.94 16.67 4.62
N LYS A 181 17.10 16.28 5.19
CA LYS A 181 17.20 15.21 6.18
C LYS A 181 16.33 15.51 7.41
N GLY A 182 16.37 16.75 7.90
CA GLY A 182 15.52 17.19 9.02
C GLY A 182 14.03 17.15 8.69
N PHE A 183 13.63 17.59 7.50
CA PHE A 183 12.24 17.49 7.03
C PHE A 183 11.77 16.03 6.95
N GLN A 184 12.60 15.15 6.40
CA GLN A 184 12.30 13.73 6.28
C GLN A 184 12.11 13.08 7.65
N THR A 185 12.99 13.37 8.63
CA THR A 185 12.86 12.87 10.00
C THR A 185 11.58 13.39 10.67
N ARG A 186 11.30 14.69 10.58
CA ARG A 186 10.05 15.27 11.14
C ARG A 186 8.80 14.67 10.50
N LYS A 187 8.81 14.41 9.20
CA LYS A 187 7.71 13.75 8.49
C LYS A 187 7.51 12.31 8.97
N ARG A 188 8.59 11.57 9.26
CA ARG A 188 8.52 10.22 9.86
C ARG A 188 7.99 10.27 11.28
N LEU A 189 8.50 11.17 12.13
CA LEU A 189 8.05 11.33 13.52
C LEU A 189 6.56 11.67 13.60
N LYS A 190 6.05 12.55 12.72
CA LYS A 190 4.61 12.86 12.65
C LYS A 190 3.74 11.64 12.34
N LYS A 191 4.27 10.60 11.69
CA LYS A 191 3.53 9.37 11.37
C LYS A 191 3.53 8.34 12.51
N LEU A 192 4.50 8.39 13.42
CA LEU A 192 4.62 7.40 14.52
C LEU A 192 3.38 7.34 15.42
N PRO A 193 2.77 8.45 15.88
CA PRO A 193 1.57 8.38 16.71
C PRO A 193 0.42 7.65 16.02
N SER A 194 0.25 7.82 14.71
CA SER A 194 -0.79 7.11 13.95
C SER A 194 -0.55 5.60 13.91
N ALA A 195 0.71 5.17 13.75
CA ALA A 195 1.07 3.76 13.80
C ALA A 195 0.80 3.16 15.19
N VAL A 196 1.19 3.87 16.26
CA VAL A 196 0.94 3.44 17.65
C VAL A 196 -0.54 3.35 17.95
N ILE A 197 -1.34 4.35 17.55
CA ILE A 197 -2.81 4.33 17.73
C ILE A 197 -3.42 3.15 16.97
N THR A 198 -2.94 2.86 15.77
CA THR A 198 -3.42 1.72 14.97
C THR A 198 -3.13 0.40 15.67
N LEU A 199 -1.91 0.23 16.21
CA LEU A 199 -1.53 -0.95 16.98
C LEU A 199 -2.33 -1.09 18.28
N GLN A 200 -2.54 0.01 19.01
CA GLN A 200 -3.36 0.01 20.23
C GLN A 200 -4.81 -0.36 19.94
N ARG A 201 -5.38 0.15 18.84
CA ARG A 201 -6.73 -0.20 18.38
C ARG A 201 -6.83 -1.67 17.99
N SER A 202 -5.87 -2.20 17.24
CA SER A 202 -5.88 -3.61 16.85
C SER A 202 -5.74 -4.53 18.07
N PHE A 203 -4.88 -4.18 19.03
CA PHE A 203 -4.72 -4.93 20.28
C PHE A 203 -6.01 -4.94 21.10
N ARG A 204 -6.63 -3.77 21.33
CA ARG A 204 -7.91 -3.67 22.05
C ARG A 204 -9.01 -4.47 21.36
N SER A 205 -9.13 -4.36 20.04
CA SER A 205 -10.10 -5.14 19.25
C SER A 205 -9.87 -6.65 19.38
N LYS A 206 -8.62 -7.12 19.28
CA LYS A 206 -8.27 -8.54 19.44
C LYS A 206 -8.64 -9.04 20.83
N ARG A 207 -8.32 -8.27 21.88
CA ARG A 207 -8.67 -8.59 23.27
C ARG A 207 -10.18 -8.69 23.47
N THR A 208 -10.96 -7.73 22.97
CA THR A 208 -12.43 -7.77 23.06
C THR A 208 -13.02 -8.98 22.33
N LYS A 209 -12.54 -9.29 21.12
CA LYS A 209 -13.01 -10.46 20.36
C LYS A 209 -12.71 -11.77 21.08
N MET A 210 -11.51 -11.90 21.67
CA MET A 210 -11.14 -13.07 22.46
C MET A 210 -12.07 -13.23 23.67
N LEU A 211 -12.30 -12.16 24.42
CA LEU A 211 -13.19 -12.18 25.59
C LEU A 211 -14.64 -12.52 25.21
N MET A 212 -15.15 -11.98 24.09
CA MET A 212 -16.48 -12.33 23.58
C MET A 212 -16.57 -13.79 23.17
N LYS A 213 -15.52 -14.36 22.56
CA LYS A 213 -15.48 -15.77 22.18
C LYS A 213 -15.51 -16.68 23.40
N LEU A 214 -14.71 -16.38 24.42
CA LEU A 214 -14.70 -17.12 25.69
C LEU A 214 -16.06 -17.03 26.40
N SER A 215 -16.65 -15.83 26.48
CA SER A 215 -17.98 -15.65 27.07
C SER A 215 -19.06 -16.42 26.31
N ARG A 216 -18.99 -16.45 24.98
CA ARG A 216 -19.90 -17.22 24.14
C ARG A 216 -19.74 -18.72 24.37
N GLN A 217 -18.52 -19.23 24.41
CA GLN A 217 -18.24 -20.64 24.69
C GLN A 217 -18.80 -21.05 26.05
N LYS A 218 -18.51 -20.26 27.10
CA LYS A 218 -19.07 -20.51 28.44
C LYS A 218 -20.60 -20.54 28.43
N LYS A 219 -21.26 -19.58 27.77
CA LYS A 219 -22.73 -19.58 27.62
C LYS A 219 -23.25 -20.80 26.86
N GLU A 220 -22.55 -21.25 25.82
CA GLU A 220 -22.91 -22.44 25.06
C GLU A 220 -22.76 -23.72 25.90
N GLU A 221 -21.70 -23.82 26.71
CA GLU A 221 -21.50 -24.91 27.67
C GLU A 221 -22.54 -24.93 28.78
N ASP A 222 -22.80 -23.78 29.41
CA ASP A 222 -23.83 -23.60 30.43
C ASP A 222 -25.21 -24.01 29.88
N HIS A 223 -25.52 -23.59 28.64
CA HIS A 223 -26.77 -23.98 27.98
C HIS A 223 -26.85 -25.48 27.69
N ARG A 224 -25.76 -26.10 27.24
CA ARG A 224 -25.70 -27.56 27.02
C ARG A 224 -25.93 -28.32 28.34
N LEU A 225 -25.29 -27.90 29.42
CA LEU A 225 -25.48 -28.48 30.74
C LEU A 225 -26.93 -28.31 31.22
N GLN A 226 -27.50 -27.11 31.05
CA GLN A 226 -28.89 -26.85 31.40
C GLN A 226 -29.86 -27.77 30.63
N LEU A 227 -29.65 -27.96 29.33
CA LEU A 227 -30.45 -28.88 28.52
C LEU A 227 -30.29 -30.33 28.99
N GLN A 228 -29.09 -30.76 29.37
CA GLN A 228 -28.86 -32.10 29.90
C GLN A 228 -29.60 -32.32 31.23
N ILE A 229 -29.54 -31.35 32.14
CA ILE A 229 -30.27 -31.39 33.41
C ILE A 229 -31.78 -31.42 33.16
N GLN A 230 -32.29 -30.59 32.25
CA GLN A 230 -33.71 -30.59 31.89
C GLN A 230 -34.15 -31.95 31.33
N ARG A 231 -33.37 -32.55 30.42
CA ARG A 231 -33.64 -33.89 29.90
C ARG A 231 -33.65 -34.94 31.00
N GLN A 232 -32.67 -34.90 31.92
CA GLN A 232 -32.62 -35.84 33.04
C GLN A 232 -33.84 -35.68 33.96
N ARG A 233 -34.23 -34.45 34.30
CA ARG A 233 -35.43 -34.17 35.10
C ARG A 233 -36.69 -34.68 34.39
N ALA A 234 -36.85 -34.40 33.11
CA ALA A 234 -37.98 -34.87 32.32
C ALA A 234 -38.04 -36.40 32.24
N MET A 235 -36.88 -37.06 32.09
CA MET A 235 -36.79 -38.54 32.12
C MET A 235 -37.18 -39.10 33.49
N ARG A 236 -36.72 -38.49 34.60
CA ARG A 236 -37.10 -38.90 35.96
C ARG A 236 -38.61 -38.76 36.17
N LEU A 237 -39.15 -37.59 35.88
CA LEU A 237 -40.59 -37.32 36.02
C LEU A 237 -41.43 -38.28 35.16
N SER A 238 -41.02 -38.53 33.91
CA SER A 238 -41.72 -39.49 33.05
C SER A 238 -41.69 -40.92 33.60
N ARG A 239 -40.59 -41.33 34.24
CA ARG A 239 -40.48 -42.64 34.90
C ARG A 239 -41.35 -42.69 36.14
N GLU A 240 -41.35 -41.66 36.97
CA GLU A 240 -42.20 -41.56 38.17
C GLU A 240 -43.69 -41.64 37.81
N ILE A 241 -44.14 -40.86 36.83
CA ILE A 241 -45.53 -40.91 36.33
C ILE A 241 -45.87 -42.32 35.81
N ARG A 242 -44.94 -42.96 35.08
CA ARG A 242 -45.15 -44.31 34.57
C ARG A 242 -45.26 -45.33 35.71
N LEU A 243 -44.40 -45.25 36.73
CA LEU A 243 -44.44 -46.13 37.89
C LEU A 243 -45.75 -45.98 38.66
N SER A 244 -46.19 -44.74 38.94
CA SER A 244 -47.47 -44.46 39.60
C SER A 244 -48.66 -44.99 38.79
N MET A 245 -48.63 -44.86 37.46
CA MET A 245 -49.66 -45.46 36.61
C MET A 245 -49.68 -46.99 36.71
N LEU A 246 -48.51 -47.63 36.69
CA LEU A 246 -48.39 -49.09 36.79
C LEU A 246 -48.87 -49.65 38.14
N GLU A 247 -48.76 -48.87 39.22
CA GLU A 247 -49.27 -49.24 40.55
C GLU A 247 -50.80 -49.34 40.59
N ILE A 248 -51.51 -48.57 39.75
CA ILE A 248 -52.97 -48.44 39.77
C ILE A 248 -53.65 -49.30 38.67
N VAL A 249 -52.97 -49.55 37.54
CA VAL A 249 -53.58 -50.16 36.34
C VAL A 249 -53.46 -51.69 36.33
N HIS A 250 -54.55 -52.38 35.95
CA HIS A 250 -54.59 -53.84 35.85
C HIS A 250 -53.60 -54.41 34.79
N PRO A 251 -52.87 -55.51 35.06
CA PRO A 251 -51.83 -56.06 34.17
C PRO A 251 -52.27 -56.31 32.72
N GLY A 252 -53.51 -56.76 32.50
CA GLY A 252 -54.05 -56.98 31.15
C GLY A 252 -54.18 -55.71 30.29
N GLN A 253 -54.39 -54.54 30.90
CA GLN A 253 -54.44 -53.26 30.18
C GLN A 253 -53.03 -52.74 29.88
N VAL A 254 -52.07 -52.98 30.79
CA VAL A 254 -50.65 -52.67 30.60
C VAL A 254 -50.09 -53.44 29.41
N GLU A 255 -50.37 -54.74 29.32
CA GLU A 255 -49.91 -55.60 28.22
C GLU A 255 -50.45 -55.15 26.86
N LYS A 256 -51.74 -54.81 26.78
CA LYS A 256 -52.34 -54.26 25.55
C LYS A 256 -51.64 -52.97 25.12
N HIS A 257 -51.41 -52.05 26.06
CA HIS A 257 -50.74 -50.78 25.77
C HIS A 257 -49.29 -50.97 25.32
N ASN A 258 -48.56 -51.90 25.94
CA ASN A 258 -47.19 -52.23 25.55
C ASN A 258 -47.12 -52.74 24.11
N ARG A 259 -48.02 -53.65 23.72
CA ARG A 259 -48.11 -54.14 22.32
C ARG A 259 -48.36 -52.99 21.33
N GLU A 260 -49.28 -52.08 21.66
CA GLU A 260 -49.54 -50.91 20.81
C GLU A 260 -48.30 -49.99 20.69
N ILE A 261 -47.52 -49.83 21.76
CA ILE A 261 -46.26 -49.05 21.71
C ILE A 261 -45.21 -49.77 20.88
N GLU A 262 -45.08 -51.08 21.02
CA GLU A 262 -44.13 -51.90 20.25
C GLU A 262 -44.44 -51.83 18.76
N GLU A 263 -45.71 -52.01 18.37
CA GLU A 263 -46.17 -51.86 16.99
C GLU A 263 -45.86 -50.46 16.44
N LYS A 264 -46.22 -49.40 17.18
CA LYS A 264 -45.93 -48.02 16.78
C LYS A 264 -44.43 -47.78 16.64
N SER A 265 -43.63 -48.31 17.56
CA SER A 265 -42.17 -48.18 17.54
C SER A 265 -41.56 -48.90 16.34
N ALA A 266 -42.01 -50.13 16.06
CA ALA A 266 -41.60 -50.89 14.90
C ALA A 266 -41.94 -50.14 13.59
N LEU A 267 -43.15 -49.57 13.48
CA LEU A 267 -43.55 -48.76 12.32
C LEU A 267 -42.66 -47.53 12.14
N ILE A 268 -42.30 -46.83 13.22
CA ILE A 268 -41.39 -45.68 13.18
C ILE A 268 -40.01 -46.11 12.68
N ILE A 269 -39.44 -47.18 13.25
CA ILE A 269 -38.13 -47.71 12.86
C ILE A 269 -38.15 -48.11 11.37
N GLN A 270 -39.16 -48.87 10.95
CA GLN A 270 -39.32 -49.31 9.57
C GLN A 270 -39.47 -48.11 8.61
N LYS A 271 -40.26 -47.09 8.97
CA LYS A 271 -40.42 -45.86 8.20
C LYS A 271 -39.08 -45.12 8.04
N HIS A 272 -38.33 -44.96 9.13
CA HIS A 272 -37.02 -44.32 9.09
C HIS A 272 -36.01 -45.12 8.28
N TRP A 273 -36.03 -46.45 8.40
CA TRP A 273 -35.18 -47.37 7.64
C TRP A 273 -35.46 -47.29 6.14
N LYS A 274 -36.74 -47.38 5.72
CA LYS A 274 -37.14 -47.19 4.32
C LYS A 274 -36.62 -45.84 3.79
N GLY A 275 -36.81 -44.76 4.55
CA GLY A 275 -36.28 -43.45 4.18
C GLY A 275 -34.74 -43.39 4.12
N TYR A 276 -34.04 -44.04 5.05
CA TYR A 276 -32.58 -44.13 5.04
C TYR A 276 -32.08 -44.87 3.81
N ARG A 277 -32.70 -46.01 3.47
CA ARG A 277 -32.38 -46.81 2.29
C ARG A 277 -32.50 -45.99 1.01
N GLU A 278 -33.62 -45.29 0.80
CA GLU A 278 -33.79 -44.45 -0.39
C GLU A 278 -32.80 -43.30 -0.44
N ARG A 279 -32.51 -42.65 0.69
CA ARG A 279 -31.48 -41.60 0.74
C ARG A 279 -30.08 -42.14 0.44
N LYS A 280 -29.76 -43.36 0.87
CA LYS A 280 -28.48 -44.02 0.57
C LYS A 280 -28.38 -44.31 -0.93
N ASN A 281 -29.41 -44.90 -1.52
CA ASN A 281 -29.48 -45.16 -2.96
C ASN A 281 -29.36 -43.85 -3.77
N PHE A 282 -30.10 -42.81 -3.38
CA PHE A 282 -30.01 -41.50 -4.03
C PHE A 282 -28.60 -40.89 -3.90
N ARG A 283 -27.96 -40.99 -2.72
CA ARG A 283 -26.58 -40.52 -2.54
C ARG A 283 -25.59 -41.24 -3.46
N GLN A 284 -25.79 -42.54 -3.69
CA GLN A 284 -24.97 -43.32 -4.64
C GLN A 284 -25.21 -42.89 -6.10
N GLN A 285 -26.46 -42.59 -6.48
CA GLN A 285 -26.81 -42.13 -7.83
C GLN A 285 -26.53 -40.62 -8.05
N ARG A 286 -26.31 -39.85 -6.99
CA ARG A 286 -26.17 -38.40 -7.08
C ARG A 286 -24.99 -37.95 -7.97
N PRO A 287 -23.78 -38.54 -7.90
CA PRO A 287 -22.68 -38.14 -8.76
C PRO A 287 -23.01 -38.32 -10.25
N SER A 288 -23.52 -39.48 -10.66
CA SER A 288 -23.88 -39.74 -12.06
C SER A 288 -25.00 -38.82 -12.56
N LEU A 289 -26.00 -38.52 -11.72
CA LEU A 289 -27.04 -37.54 -12.06
C LEU A 289 -26.48 -36.11 -12.17
N THR A 290 -25.50 -35.75 -11.33
CA THR A 290 -24.82 -34.46 -11.41
C THR A 290 -23.98 -34.35 -12.68
N GLU A 291 -23.22 -35.38 -13.02
CA GLU A 291 -22.43 -35.47 -14.26
C GLU A 291 -23.33 -35.40 -15.49
N TYR A 292 -24.42 -36.18 -15.53
CA TYR A 292 -25.39 -36.13 -16.61
C TYR A 292 -26.00 -34.74 -16.76
N LYS A 293 -26.41 -34.11 -15.66
CA LYS A 293 -26.93 -32.73 -15.68
C LYS A 293 -25.89 -31.74 -16.21
N ALA A 294 -24.63 -31.86 -15.77
CA ALA A 294 -23.54 -31.02 -16.26
C ALA A 294 -23.30 -31.23 -17.76
N ALA A 295 -23.28 -32.47 -18.23
CA ALA A 295 -23.15 -32.80 -19.64
C ALA A 295 -24.29 -32.20 -20.48
N VAL A 296 -25.54 -32.31 -20.03
CA VAL A 296 -26.70 -31.70 -20.71
C VAL A 296 -26.59 -30.17 -20.73
N ILE A 297 -26.13 -29.54 -19.65
CA ILE A 297 -25.91 -28.09 -19.60
C ILE A 297 -24.83 -27.68 -20.62
N LEU A 298 -23.71 -28.40 -20.67
CA LEU A 298 -22.63 -28.15 -21.63
C LEU A 298 -23.11 -28.34 -23.06
N GLN A 299 -23.78 -29.45 -23.38
CA GLN A 299 -24.35 -29.71 -24.71
C GLN A 299 -25.30 -28.59 -25.14
N ARG A 300 -26.21 -28.16 -24.25
CA ARG A 300 -27.14 -27.05 -24.53
C ARG A 300 -26.40 -25.73 -24.76
N ALA A 301 -25.37 -25.45 -23.96
CA ALA A 301 -24.57 -24.25 -24.12
C ALA A 301 -23.82 -24.25 -25.46
N THR A 302 -23.23 -25.38 -25.84
CA THR A 302 -22.55 -25.57 -27.12
C THR A 302 -23.51 -25.41 -28.28
N LEU A 303 -24.69 -26.04 -28.25
CA LEU A 303 -25.69 -25.88 -29.31
C LEU A 303 -26.16 -24.41 -29.44
N LYS A 304 -26.36 -23.71 -28.32
CA LYS A 304 -26.67 -22.27 -28.34
C LYS A 304 -25.53 -21.45 -28.93
N PHE A 305 -24.27 -21.76 -28.59
CA PHE A 305 -23.10 -21.10 -29.14
C PHE A 305 -22.98 -21.35 -30.65
N LEU A 306 -23.13 -22.60 -31.09
CA LEU A 306 -23.13 -22.96 -32.51
C LEU A 306 -24.26 -22.25 -33.27
N ALA A 307 -25.47 -22.20 -32.72
CA ALA A 307 -26.57 -21.44 -33.30
C ALA A 307 -26.25 -19.94 -33.40
N LYS A 308 -25.59 -19.36 -32.38
CA LYS A 308 -25.10 -17.98 -32.43
C LYS A 308 -24.03 -17.79 -33.51
N CYS A 309 -23.09 -18.71 -33.63
CA CYS A 309 -22.08 -18.73 -34.68
C CYS A 309 -22.69 -18.87 -36.07
N HIS A 310 -23.70 -19.74 -36.25
CA HIS A 310 -24.44 -19.85 -37.51
C HIS A 310 -25.23 -18.58 -37.82
N LYS A 311 -25.88 -17.94 -36.85
CA LYS A 311 -26.53 -16.64 -37.06
C LYS A 311 -25.52 -15.56 -37.46
N LYS A 312 -24.37 -15.49 -36.79
CA LYS A 312 -23.26 -14.61 -37.20
C LYS A 312 -22.77 -14.94 -38.60
N LYS A 313 -22.53 -16.22 -38.94
CA LYS A 313 -22.17 -16.66 -40.29
C LYS A 313 -23.26 -16.40 -41.33
N LYS A 314 -24.54 -16.34 -40.97
CA LYS A 314 -25.63 -15.90 -41.86
C LYS A 314 -25.63 -14.37 -42.06
N LEU A 315 -25.32 -13.59 -41.01
CA LEU A 315 -25.08 -12.15 -41.12
C LEU A 315 -23.81 -11.84 -41.93
N PHE A 316 -22.81 -12.72 -41.85
CA PHE A 316 -21.56 -12.71 -42.61
C PHE A 316 -21.56 -13.71 -43.78
N ALA A 317 -22.74 -14.18 -44.23
CA ALA A 317 -22.82 -14.77 -45.57
C ALA A 317 -22.24 -13.71 -46.50
N PRO A 318 -21.46 -14.08 -47.55
CA PRO A 318 -20.83 -13.11 -48.44
C PRO A 318 -21.89 -12.07 -48.74
N TRP A 319 -21.71 -10.85 -48.18
CA TRP A 319 -22.69 -9.77 -48.22
C TRP A 319 -23.27 -9.82 -49.62
N PRO A 320 -24.57 -10.15 -49.82
CA PRO A 320 -25.10 -10.57 -51.11
C PRO A 320 -24.51 -9.64 -52.14
N ARG A 321 -23.52 -10.16 -52.89
CA ARG A 321 -22.45 -9.40 -53.57
C ARG A 321 -23.04 -8.07 -53.96
N LEU A 322 -22.75 -7.01 -53.20
CA LEU A 322 -23.38 -5.69 -53.24
C LEU A 322 -23.93 -5.36 -54.63
N ARG A 323 -25.12 -5.88 -54.94
CA ARG A 323 -25.66 -5.82 -56.32
C ARG A 323 -26.18 -4.42 -56.62
N GLU A 324 -26.20 -3.60 -55.59
CA GLU A 324 -26.76 -2.25 -55.53
C GLU A 324 -25.75 -1.20 -55.06
N LEU A 325 -24.48 -1.56 -54.75
CA LEU A 325 -23.45 -0.55 -54.52
C LEU A 325 -22.81 -0.12 -55.83
N THR A 326 -23.66 0.26 -56.79
CA THR A 326 -23.27 1.04 -57.96
C THR A 326 -22.55 2.30 -57.46
N ASP A 327 -21.57 2.82 -58.20
CA ASP A 327 -20.82 4.02 -57.78
C ASP A 327 -21.74 5.20 -57.42
N ALA A 328 -22.91 5.30 -58.07
CA ALA A 328 -23.96 6.25 -57.72
C ALA A 328 -24.47 6.10 -56.27
N ARG A 329 -24.75 4.88 -55.81
CA ARG A 329 -25.22 4.61 -54.43
C ARG A 329 -24.12 4.84 -53.40
N ARG A 330 -22.86 4.57 -53.75
CA ARG A 330 -21.70 4.92 -52.92
C ARG A 330 -21.62 6.43 -52.73
N ILE A 331 -21.80 7.22 -53.79
CA ILE A 331 -21.78 8.69 -53.74
C ILE A 331 -22.94 9.21 -52.89
N GLU A 332 -24.14 8.65 -53.05
CA GLU A 332 -25.32 9.02 -52.25
C GLU A 332 -25.13 8.72 -50.76
N LEU A 333 -24.63 7.54 -50.41
CA LEU A 333 -24.31 7.20 -49.02
C LEU A 333 -23.20 8.08 -48.45
N LYS A 334 -22.20 8.44 -49.28
CA LYS A 334 -21.16 9.39 -48.89
C LYS A 334 -21.74 10.78 -48.62
N GLN A 335 -22.64 11.25 -49.48
CA GLN A 335 -23.40 12.49 -49.25
C GLN A 335 -24.23 12.43 -47.97
N GLN A 336 -24.91 11.31 -47.68
CA GLN A 336 -25.67 11.15 -46.44
C GLN A 336 -24.77 11.22 -45.19
N VAL A 337 -23.58 10.62 -45.26
CA VAL A 337 -22.58 10.69 -44.18
C VAL A 337 -22.03 12.11 -44.06
N ASP A 338 -21.69 12.76 -45.16
CA ASP A 338 -21.18 14.13 -45.18
C ASP A 338 -22.23 15.12 -44.64
N ASP A 339 -23.50 14.96 -45.02
CA ASP A 339 -24.62 15.75 -44.51
C ASP A 339 -24.86 15.49 -43.02
N TYR A 340 -24.73 14.24 -42.56
CA TYR A 340 -24.83 13.92 -41.14
C TYR A 340 -23.70 14.55 -40.34
N ILE A 341 -22.45 14.48 -40.84
CA ILE A 341 -21.27 15.12 -40.24
C ILE A 341 -21.44 16.64 -40.20
N ARG A 342 -21.99 17.25 -41.27
CA ARG A 342 -22.30 18.68 -41.32
C ARG A 342 -23.37 19.09 -40.30
N ARG A 343 -24.39 18.25 -40.09
CA ARG A 343 -25.44 18.48 -39.08
C ARG A 343 -24.97 18.21 -37.65
N HIS A 344 -23.93 17.40 -37.46
CA HIS A 344 -23.38 17.02 -36.16
C HIS A 344 -21.86 17.22 -36.13
N PRO A 345 -21.37 18.47 -36.19
CA PRO A 345 -19.96 18.74 -36.04
C PRO A 345 -19.54 18.31 -34.63
N GLY A 346 -18.73 17.24 -34.55
CA GLY A 346 -18.09 16.85 -33.31
C GLY A 346 -17.18 17.96 -32.79
N SER A 347 -16.87 17.93 -31.49
CA SER A 347 -15.82 18.79 -30.93
C SER A 347 -14.55 18.62 -31.77
N GLN A 348 -14.08 19.70 -32.40
CA GLN A 348 -12.91 19.66 -33.26
C GLN A 348 -11.68 19.35 -32.40
N ILE A 349 -11.37 18.07 -32.28
CA ILE A 349 -10.07 17.60 -31.80
C ILE A 349 -9.11 17.93 -32.93
N SER A 350 -8.13 18.79 -32.64
CA SER A 350 -7.04 19.11 -33.58
C SER A 350 -6.42 17.82 -34.13
N ASP A 351 -6.07 17.81 -35.43
CA ASP A 351 -5.39 16.65 -36.04
C ASP A 351 -4.13 16.23 -35.28
N VAL A 352 -3.47 17.20 -34.64
CA VAL A 352 -2.29 16.96 -33.79
C VAL A 352 -2.69 16.18 -32.55
N THR A 353 -3.78 16.54 -31.88
CA THR A 353 -4.23 15.85 -30.65
C THR A 353 -4.83 14.48 -30.95
N SER A 354 -5.43 14.28 -32.12
CA SER A 354 -5.90 12.96 -32.55
C SER A 354 -4.74 12.00 -32.82
N LYS A 355 -3.69 12.45 -33.50
CA LYS A 355 -2.46 11.67 -33.75
C LYS A 355 -1.73 11.34 -32.45
N GLU A 356 -1.65 12.30 -31.54
CA GLU A 356 -1.04 12.12 -30.22
C GLU A 356 -1.82 11.13 -29.35
N LEU A 357 -3.16 11.14 -29.39
CA LEU A 357 -3.97 10.13 -28.69
C LEU A 357 -3.75 8.74 -29.30
N HIS A 358 -3.58 8.65 -30.61
CA HIS A 358 -3.31 7.39 -31.29
C HIS A 358 -1.94 6.82 -30.92
N SER A 359 -0.88 7.64 -30.91
CA SER A 359 0.45 7.21 -30.47
C SER A 359 0.43 6.77 -29.01
N GLN A 360 -0.19 7.55 -28.12
CA GLN A 360 -0.33 7.18 -26.71
C GLN A 360 -1.10 5.87 -26.50
N ALA A 361 -2.15 5.62 -27.29
CA ALA A 361 -2.89 4.36 -27.22
C ALA A 361 -2.03 3.17 -27.68
N GLN A 362 -1.23 3.35 -28.74
CA GLN A 362 -0.31 2.33 -29.23
C GLN A 362 0.82 2.04 -28.21
N GLU A 363 1.41 3.06 -27.61
CA GLU A 363 2.44 2.91 -26.58
C GLU A 363 1.94 2.15 -25.35
N ARG A 364 0.74 2.47 -24.86
CA ARG A 364 0.11 1.75 -23.73
C ARG A 364 -0.13 0.29 -24.06
N LEU A 365 -0.54 -0.01 -25.30
CA LEU A 365 -0.75 -1.37 -25.76
C LEU A 365 0.57 -2.15 -25.84
N GLN A 366 1.64 -1.53 -26.33
CA GLN A 366 2.98 -2.13 -26.36
C GLN A 366 3.49 -2.42 -24.94
N HIS A 367 3.34 -1.47 -24.02
CA HIS A 367 3.73 -1.67 -22.61
C HIS A 367 2.97 -2.83 -21.96
N TYR A 368 1.67 -2.96 -22.26
CA TYR A 368 0.87 -4.12 -21.81
C TYR A 368 1.44 -5.44 -22.34
N PHE A 369 1.76 -5.52 -23.64
CA PHE A 369 2.36 -6.73 -24.21
C PHE A 369 3.74 -7.07 -23.65
N MET A 370 4.56 -6.06 -23.34
CA MET A 370 5.86 -6.26 -22.71
C MET A 370 5.77 -6.82 -21.29
N GLY A 371 4.79 -6.36 -20.49
CA GLY A 371 4.58 -6.81 -19.11
C GLY A 371 3.88 -8.16 -18.99
N ARG A 372 3.07 -8.54 -19.98
CA ARG A 372 2.20 -9.72 -19.94
C ARG A 372 2.95 -11.02 -19.65
N ALA A 373 4.10 -11.26 -20.28
CA ALA A 373 4.85 -12.50 -20.08
C ALA A 373 5.42 -12.63 -18.66
N LEU A 374 5.77 -11.52 -18.00
CA LEU A 374 6.23 -11.52 -16.61
C LEU A 374 5.07 -11.79 -15.64
N GLU A 375 3.91 -11.17 -15.90
CA GLU A 375 2.69 -11.40 -15.12
C GLU A 375 2.20 -12.84 -15.23
N GLU A 376 2.23 -13.42 -16.44
CA GLU A 376 1.86 -14.82 -16.68
C GLU A 376 2.80 -15.78 -15.95
N ARG A 377 4.12 -15.54 -15.95
CA ARG A 377 5.08 -16.36 -15.17
C ARG A 377 4.85 -16.25 -13.66
N ALA A 378 4.60 -15.04 -13.16
CA ALA A 378 4.31 -14.81 -11.74
C ALA A 378 3.00 -15.51 -11.34
N GLN A 379 2.00 -15.51 -12.23
CA GLN A 379 0.72 -16.19 -12.02
C GLN A 379 0.90 -17.72 -12.01
N GLN A 380 1.60 -18.27 -13.00
CA GLN A 380 1.93 -19.70 -13.04
C GLN A 380 2.71 -20.15 -11.80
N HIS A 381 3.65 -19.33 -11.32
CA HIS A 381 4.38 -19.62 -10.09
C HIS A 381 3.46 -19.67 -8.85
N ARG A 382 2.53 -18.72 -8.72
CA ARG A 382 1.53 -18.73 -7.64
C ARG A 382 0.64 -19.97 -7.73
N GLU A 383 0.17 -20.33 -8.91
CA GLU A 383 -0.67 -21.50 -9.12
C GLU A 383 0.05 -22.81 -8.78
N ALA A 384 1.32 -22.95 -9.19
CA ALA A 384 2.15 -24.09 -8.82
C ALA A 384 2.36 -24.20 -7.30
N LEU A 385 2.58 -23.06 -6.62
CA LEU A 385 2.74 -23.02 -5.17
C LEU A 385 1.44 -23.38 -4.45
N MET A 386 0.30 -22.89 -4.93
CA MET A 386 -1.02 -23.26 -4.39
C MET A 386 -1.29 -24.76 -4.57
N ALA A 387 -0.99 -25.32 -5.74
CA ALA A 387 -1.12 -26.76 -5.98
C ALA A 387 -0.23 -27.56 -5.03
N GLN A 388 1.01 -27.12 -4.82
CA GLN A 388 1.93 -27.75 -3.86
C GLN A 388 1.36 -27.73 -2.44
N ILE A 389 0.85 -26.57 -1.97
CA ILE A 389 0.23 -26.47 -0.63
C ILE A 389 -0.96 -27.44 -0.52
N SER A 390 -1.84 -27.49 -1.53
CA SER A 390 -2.96 -28.42 -1.54
C SER A 390 -2.51 -29.87 -1.43
N THR A 391 -1.48 -30.29 -2.17
CA THR A 391 -0.94 -31.66 -2.06
C THR A 391 -0.37 -31.95 -0.68
N SER A 392 0.35 -31.01 -0.06
CA SER A 392 0.88 -31.17 1.30
C SER A 392 -0.25 -31.28 2.34
N ILE A 393 -1.32 -30.50 2.19
CA ILE A 393 -2.50 -30.60 3.06
C ILE A 393 -3.15 -31.97 2.91
N GLU A 394 -3.34 -32.46 1.69
CA GLU A 394 -3.91 -33.79 1.46
C GLU A 394 -3.05 -34.91 2.05
N GLN A 395 -1.72 -34.79 1.97
CA GLN A 395 -0.80 -35.73 2.62
C GLN A 395 -0.98 -35.71 4.14
N LEU A 396 -1.02 -34.52 4.76
CA LEU A 396 -1.23 -34.37 6.21
C LEU A 396 -2.60 -34.91 6.65
N MET A 397 -3.64 -34.70 5.85
CA MET A 397 -4.99 -35.22 6.13
C MET A 397 -5.06 -36.75 6.06
N LYS A 398 -4.13 -37.39 5.34
CA LYS A 398 -4.00 -38.85 5.21
C LYS A 398 -2.93 -39.43 6.13
N ALA A 399 -2.43 -38.66 7.11
CA ALA A 399 -1.41 -39.14 8.02
C ALA A 399 -1.90 -40.35 8.85
N PRO A 400 -1.14 -41.46 8.88
CA PRO A 400 -1.51 -42.63 9.66
C PRO A 400 -1.48 -42.34 11.15
N SER A 401 -2.25 -43.11 11.93
CA SER A 401 -2.22 -42.97 13.38
C SER A 401 -0.87 -43.46 13.94
N LEU A 402 -0.44 -42.95 15.10
CA LEU A 402 0.85 -43.30 15.74
C LEU A 402 1.05 -44.81 15.97
N LYS A 403 -0.03 -45.60 15.94
CA LYS A 403 0.00 -47.07 16.10
C LYS A 403 0.19 -47.83 14.77
N GLU A 404 -0.07 -47.17 13.64
CA GLU A 404 -0.09 -47.73 12.29
C GLU A 404 1.12 -47.27 11.45
N ALA A 405 1.93 -46.34 11.98
CA ALA A 405 3.07 -45.78 11.27
C ALA A 405 4.22 -46.80 11.18
N GLU A 406 4.61 -47.19 9.96
CA GLU A 406 5.82 -47.98 9.69
C GLU A 406 7.04 -47.05 9.60
N GLY A 407 8.24 -47.60 9.84
CA GLY A 407 9.44 -46.81 10.12
C GLY A 407 9.88 -45.80 9.05
N LYS A 408 9.44 -45.93 7.78
CA LYS A 408 9.77 -44.99 6.69
C LYS A 408 8.69 -43.93 6.43
N ASP A 409 7.50 -44.07 7.00
CA ASP A 409 6.40 -43.11 6.83
C ASP A 409 6.71 -41.70 7.35
N PRO A 410 7.48 -41.50 8.44
CA PRO A 410 7.81 -40.16 8.93
C PRO A 410 8.65 -39.33 7.94
N GLU A 411 9.43 -39.97 7.08
CA GLU A 411 10.26 -39.28 6.08
C GLU A 411 9.41 -38.62 4.98
N LEU A 412 8.20 -39.13 4.72
CA LEU A 412 7.25 -38.58 3.76
C LEU A 412 6.65 -37.23 4.21
N PHE A 413 6.68 -36.94 5.51
CA PHE A 413 6.14 -35.70 6.10
C PHE A 413 7.20 -34.62 6.33
N LEU A 414 8.43 -34.86 5.88
CA LEU A 414 9.50 -33.85 5.96
C LEU A 414 9.25 -32.73 4.96
N SER A 415 9.38 -31.49 5.43
CA SER A 415 9.36 -30.32 4.55
C SER A 415 10.54 -30.38 3.56
N ARG A 416 10.26 -30.15 2.27
CA ARG A 416 11.30 -30.02 1.23
C ARG A 416 12.24 -28.84 1.48
N SER A 417 11.79 -27.84 2.26
CA SER A 417 12.60 -26.70 2.65
C SER A 417 13.47 -27.07 3.85
N ARG A 418 14.79 -27.12 3.65
CA ARG A 418 15.77 -27.46 4.69
C ARG A 418 15.71 -26.53 5.91
N PRO A 419 15.57 -25.20 5.78
CA PRO A 419 15.42 -24.32 6.93
C PRO A 419 14.16 -24.63 7.74
N VAL A 420 13.03 -24.87 7.06
CA VAL A 420 11.76 -25.20 7.72
C VAL A 420 11.85 -26.54 8.44
N ALA A 421 12.45 -27.55 7.82
CA ALA A 421 12.67 -28.86 8.43
C ALA A 421 13.62 -28.78 9.64
N ALA A 422 14.71 -28.01 9.55
CA ALA A 422 15.65 -27.81 10.64
C ALA A 422 14.99 -27.09 11.85
N LYS A 423 14.20 -26.04 11.58
CA LYS A 423 13.45 -25.32 12.61
C LYS A 423 12.39 -26.20 13.27
N ALA A 424 11.65 -26.99 12.49
CA ALA A 424 10.70 -27.95 13.02
C ALA A 424 11.38 -29.00 13.91
N LYS A 425 12.54 -29.51 13.49
CA LYS A 425 13.36 -30.44 14.30
C LYS A 425 13.82 -29.80 15.61
N GLN A 426 14.30 -28.56 15.57
CA GLN A 426 14.71 -27.83 16.78
C GLN A 426 13.53 -27.62 17.73
N ALA A 427 12.37 -27.18 17.22
CA ALA A 427 11.16 -27.00 18.01
C ALA A 427 10.69 -28.31 18.66
N HIS A 428 10.74 -29.43 17.94
CA HIS A 428 10.41 -30.73 18.51
C HIS A 428 11.38 -31.12 19.64
N LEU A 429 12.69 -30.91 19.44
CA LEU A 429 13.69 -31.19 20.47
C LEU A 429 13.53 -30.32 21.71
N THR A 430 13.13 -29.05 21.56
CA THR A 430 12.83 -28.18 22.72
C THR A 430 11.57 -28.66 23.45
N THR A 431 10.52 -29.06 22.73
CA THR A 431 9.33 -29.68 23.34
C THR A 431 9.66 -30.95 24.12
N LEU A 432 10.48 -31.84 23.54
CA LEU A 432 10.91 -33.07 24.25
C LEU A 432 11.71 -32.76 25.51
N LYS A 433 12.65 -31.80 25.44
CA LYS A 433 13.42 -31.36 26.61
C LYS A 433 12.53 -30.78 27.70
N HIS A 434 11.51 -30.00 27.32
CA HIS A 434 10.53 -29.47 28.26
C HIS A 434 9.70 -30.60 28.89
N ILE A 435 9.20 -31.56 28.10
CA ILE A 435 8.44 -32.72 28.62
C ILE A 435 9.28 -33.55 29.60
N GLN A 436 10.56 -33.77 29.30
CA GLN A 436 11.47 -34.53 30.16
C GLN A 436 11.96 -33.74 31.39
N ALA A 437 11.71 -32.42 31.45
CA ALA A 437 12.17 -31.61 32.57
C ALA A 437 11.40 -31.93 33.87
N PRO A 438 12.07 -31.86 35.04
CA PRO A 438 11.41 -31.98 36.35
C PRO A 438 10.31 -30.94 36.55
N TRP A 439 9.28 -31.28 37.33
CA TRP A 439 8.08 -30.45 37.54
C TRP A 439 8.38 -29.02 38.04
N TRP A 440 9.44 -28.82 38.82
CA TRP A 440 9.85 -27.51 39.32
C TRP A 440 10.43 -26.57 38.25
N LYS A 441 10.94 -27.09 37.13
CA LYS A 441 11.34 -26.28 35.95
C LYS A 441 10.16 -25.89 35.05
N LYS A 442 9.00 -26.52 35.24
CA LYS A 442 7.76 -26.27 34.49
C LYS A 442 6.87 -25.24 35.18
N LEU A 443 7.27 -24.74 36.35
CA LEU A 443 6.56 -23.71 37.11
C LEU A 443 6.93 -22.33 36.57
N GLY A 444 6.00 -21.71 35.82
CA GLY A 444 6.15 -20.36 35.25
C GLY A 444 5.94 -20.28 33.74
N GLU A 445 6.01 -21.42 33.04
CA GLU A 445 5.63 -21.52 31.63
C GLU A 445 4.19 -22.03 31.55
N GLU A 446 3.22 -21.13 31.36
CA GLU A 446 1.84 -21.54 31.08
C GLU A 446 1.82 -22.40 29.80
N ALA A 447 1.15 -23.55 29.86
CA ALA A 447 0.93 -24.45 28.72
C ALA A 447 -0.06 -23.85 27.70
N GLY A 448 0.27 -22.68 27.18
CA GLY A 448 -0.36 -22.10 26.00
C GLY A 448 0.39 -22.54 24.76
N ASP A 449 -0.34 -22.95 23.72
CA ASP A 449 0.10 -23.27 22.36
C ASP A 449 0.77 -22.08 21.62
N ASP A 450 1.60 -21.30 22.29
CA ASP A 450 2.42 -20.30 21.63
C ASP A 450 3.77 -20.93 21.33
N ILE A 451 3.88 -21.37 20.07
CA ILE A 451 5.18 -21.48 19.40
C ILE A 451 5.79 -20.07 19.48
N ASP A 452 6.49 -19.77 20.56
CA ASP A 452 7.30 -18.57 20.71
C ASP A 452 8.51 -18.76 19.78
N VAL A 453 8.26 -18.54 18.49
CA VAL A 453 9.30 -18.14 17.57
C VAL A 453 9.68 -16.72 18.00
N PRO A 454 10.93 -16.47 18.43
CA PRO A 454 11.40 -15.11 18.68
C PRO A 454 11.11 -14.26 17.44
N LYS A 455 10.24 -13.26 17.58
CA LYS A 455 9.81 -12.39 16.47
C LYS A 455 10.97 -11.70 15.75
N ASP A 456 12.11 -11.61 16.42
CA ASP A 456 13.31 -10.95 15.88
C ASP A 456 14.01 -11.80 14.81
N GLU A 457 13.97 -13.14 14.86
CA GLU A 457 14.61 -14.00 13.85
C GLU A 457 13.80 -14.13 12.55
N LEU A 458 12.47 -14.09 12.63
CA LEU A 458 11.59 -14.14 11.45
C LEU A 458 11.75 -12.90 10.55
N SER A 459 12.12 -11.75 11.12
CA SER A 459 12.33 -10.52 10.36
C SER A 459 13.64 -10.52 9.57
N VAL A 460 14.66 -11.23 10.09
CA VAL A 460 15.98 -11.33 9.45
C VAL A 460 15.96 -12.38 8.33
N GLU A 461 15.29 -13.53 8.52
CA GLU A 461 15.28 -14.59 7.50
C GLU A 461 14.32 -14.36 6.33
N LEU A 462 13.20 -13.63 6.50
CA LEU A 462 12.33 -13.27 5.36
C LEU A 462 13.06 -12.34 4.37
N GLY A 463 14.05 -11.57 4.84
CA GLY A 463 14.91 -10.74 4.00
C GLY A 463 15.96 -11.53 3.21
N ILE A 464 16.32 -12.74 3.66
CA ILE A 464 17.38 -13.56 3.06
C ILE A 464 16.81 -14.63 2.13
N LEU A 465 15.61 -15.15 2.42
CA LEU A 465 14.92 -16.16 1.60
C LEU A 465 14.39 -15.64 0.25
N PHE A 466 14.40 -14.32 0.02
CA PHE A 466 13.96 -13.69 -1.24
C PHE A 466 15.09 -13.06 -2.08
N ILE A 467 16.36 -13.28 -1.72
CA ILE A 467 17.50 -12.88 -2.57
C ILE A 467 17.89 -14.07 -3.45
N GLY A 468 16.98 -14.47 -4.32
CA GLY A 468 17.25 -15.40 -5.40
C GLY A 468 17.46 -14.62 -6.70
N GLY A 469 18.70 -14.24 -7.00
CA GLY A 469 19.08 -13.81 -8.36
C GLY A 469 19.93 -12.55 -8.45
N THR A 470 21.13 -12.54 -7.88
CA THR A 470 22.24 -11.72 -8.42
C THR A 470 23.41 -12.65 -8.70
N LYS A 471 23.71 -12.87 -9.98
CA LYS A 471 24.94 -13.55 -10.42
C LYS A 471 26.14 -12.74 -9.91
N PRO A 472 27.24 -13.38 -9.45
CA PRO A 472 28.47 -12.67 -9.16
C PRO A 472 29.17 -12.27 -10.48
N PRO A 473 30.07 -11.26 -10.44
CA PRO A 473 30.92 -10.89 -11.57
C PRO A 473 31.88 -12.00 -12.01
#